data_AF-A0A841ITN2-F1
#
_entry.id   AF-A0A841ITN2-F1
#
_cell.length_a   1.000
_cell.length_b   1.000
_cell.length_c   1.000
_cell.angle_alpha   90.00
_cell.angle_beta   90.00
_cell.angle_gamma   90.00
#
_symmetry.space_group_name_H-M   'P 1'
#
loop_
_entity.id
_entity.type
_entity.pdbx_description
1 polymer ?
#
loop_
_entity_poly.entity_id
_entity_poly.type
_entity_poly.pdbx_seq_one_letter_code
_entity_poly.pdbx_strand_id
1 'polypeptide(L)'
;MRNPIPAPRMPVDPGPAPVPLPWRRPLPGPVCPPVSPHPQGSPSAQPLPGCDHPSCRRRRAQRLPRLGGHRAEYAREHAHAAALQRQYPHLIVYYGEATQSFWAVTPTGLVEGRDVDALLLALWPHTESPTARSWTQPLTGPRVQAAA
;
A
#
# COMPACT_ATOMS: atom_id res chain seq x y z
N MET A 1 -53.47 -0.51 14.31
CA MET A 1 -52.56 -1.44 15.01
C MET A 1 -51.13 -0.96 14.78
N ARG A 2 -50.46 -0.43 15.80
CA ARG A 2 -49.06 0.02 15.71
C ARG A 2 -48.16 -1.18 16.02
N ASN A 3 -47.37 -1.61 15.05
CA ASN A 3 -46.35 -2.63 15.27
C ASN A 3 -45.10 -1.93 15.83
N PRO A 4 -44.66 -2.22 17.07
CA PRO A 4 -43.44 -1.60 17.60
C PRO A 4 -42.22 -2.13 16.85
N ILE A 5 -41.28 -1.24 16.54
CA ILE A 5 -39.98 -1.60 15.96
C ILE A 5 -39.23 -2.42 17.02
N PRO A 6 -38.74 -3.64 16.72
CA PRO A 6 -37.98 -4.42 17.67
C PRO A 6 -36.67 -3.73 18.02
N ALA A 7 -36.29 -3.79 19.30
CA ALA A 7 -35.02 -3.24 19.78
C ALA A 7 -33.81 -3.89 19.08
N PRO A 8 -32.68 -3.16 18.93
CA PRO A 8 -31.45 -3.71 18.36
C PRO A 8 -31.02 -4.95 19.14
N ARG A 9 -30.78 -6.07 18.44
CA ARG A 9 -30.18 -7.26 19.05
C ARG A 9 -28.75 -6.91 19.49
N MET A 10 -28.46 -7.11 20.78
CA MET A 10 -27.08 -7.07 21.28
C MET A 10 -26.28 -8.21 20.62
N PRO A 11 -25.05 -7.96 20.16
CA PRO A 11 -24.18 -9.01 19.66
C PRO A 11 -23.92 -10.02 20.79
N VAL A 12 -24.47 -11.21 20.65
CA VAL A 12 -24.04 -12.38 21.42
C VAL A 12 -22.78 -12.91 20.74
N ASP A 13 -21.75 -13.09 21.57
CA ASP A 13 -20.35 -13.46 21.29
C ASP A 13 -19.41 -12.38 20.74
N PRO A 14 -18.40 -11.95 21.53
CA PRO A 14 -17.16 -11.46 20.96
C PRO A 14 -16.45 -12.68 20.37
N GLY A 15 -16.52 -12.85 19.05
CA GLY A 15 -15.59 -13.72 18.33
C GLY A 15 -14.14 -13.40 18.73
N PRO A 16 -13.21 -14.35 18.52
CA PRO A 16 -11.81 -14.14 18.88
C PRO A 16 -11.33 -12.81 18.32
N ALA A 17 -10.72 -11.98 19.20
CA ALA A 17 -10.20 -10.68 18.82
C ALA A 17 -9.34 -10.83 17.54
N PRO A 18 -9.47 -9.93 16.56
CA PRO A 18 -8.59 -9.97 15.40
C PRO A 18 -7.16 -9.97 15.91
N VAL A 19 -6.41 -11.02 15.56
CA VAL A 19 -4.98 -11.13 15.89
C VAL A 19 -4.34 -9.81 15.48
N PRO A 20 -3.69 -9.07 16.40
CA PRO A 20 -3.01 -7.84 16.03
C PRO A 20 -2.01 -8.21 14.95
N LEU A 21 -2.20 -7.66 13.75
CA LEU A 21 -1.19 -7.74 12.72
C LEU A 21 0.12 -7.26 13.36
N PRO A 22 1.25 -7.96 13.13
CA PRO A 22 2.52 -7.54 13.70
C PRO A 22 2.72 -6.07 13.31
N TRP A 23 2.81 -5.21 14.31
CA TRP A 23 3.14 -3.80 14.11
C TRP A 23 4.52 -3.74 13.46
N ARG A 24 4.57 -3.81 12.13
CA ARG A 24 5.80 -3.58 11.40
C ARG A 24 6.11 -2.10 11.56
N ARG A 25 7.35 -1.83 11.98
CA ARG A 25 7.86 -0.46 11.91
C ARG A 25 7.82 -0.06 10.43
N PRO A 26 7.24 1.11 10.09
CA PRO A 26 7.33 1.63 8.75
C PRO A 26 8.78 1.57 8.26
N LEU A 27 8.97 1.26 6.98
CA LEU A 27 10.28 1.37 6.34
C LEU A 27 10.92 2.72 6.73
N PRO A 28 12.10 2.73 7.36
CA PRO A 28 12.77 3.97 7.74
C PRO A 28 13.02 4.80 6.48
N GLY A 29 12.32 5.92 6.35
CA GLY A 29 12.57 6.87 5.29
C GLY A 29 13.68 7.86 5.65
N PRO A 30 14.22 8.58 4.65
CA PRO A 30 15.23 9.60 4.85
C PRO A 30 14.66 10.70 5.73
N VAL A 31 15.44 11.13 6.71
CA VAL A 31 15.06 12.18 7.65
C VAL A 31 15.39 13.52 7.01
N CYS A 32 14.46 14.48 7.05
CA CYS A 32 14.73 15.89 6.69
C CYS A 32 15.98 16.35 7.50
N PRO A 33 17.10 16.77 6.89
CA PRO A 33 18.22 17.31 7.63
C PRO A 33 17.77 18.56 8.42
N PRO A 34 18.30 18.79 9.63
CA PRO A 34 18.01 20.01 10.36
C PRO A 34 18.51 21.21 9.54
N VAL A 35 17.63 22.16 9.27
CA VAL A 35 18.01 23.44 8.68
C VAL A 35 18.94 24.13 9.68
N SER A 36 20.16 24.49 9.27
CA SER A 36 21.11 25.22 10.12
C SER A 36 20.40 26.41 10.79
N PRO A 37 20.54 26.61 12.11
CA PRO A 37 19.89 27.73 12.79
C PRO A 37 20.40 29.04 12.19
N HIS A 38 19.48 29.87 11.68
CA HIS A 38 19.78 31.25 11.34
C HIS A 38 20.10 32.00 12.65
N PRO A 39 21.05 32.97 12.68
CA PRO A 39 21.48 33.59 13.93
C PRO A 39 20.42 34.45 14.63
N GLN A 40 19.24 34.63 14.03
CA GLN A 40 18.13 35.37 14.62
C GLN A 40 16.79 34.64 14.39
N GLY A 41 16.20 34.15 15.48
CA GLY A 41 14.76 33.91 15.59
C GLY A 41 14.24 32.54 15.15
N SER A 42 14.05 31.66 16.14
CA SER A 42 13.18 30.46 16.14
C SER A 42 13.50 29.35 15.12
N PRO A 43 13.57 28.06 15.55
CA PRO A 43 13.57 26.96 14.60
C PRO A 43 12.27 27.02 13.80
N SER A 44 12.34 27.30 12.50
CA SER A 44 11.17 27.29 11.65
C SER A 44 10.64 25.86 11.57
N ALA A 45 9.66 25.55 12.42
CA ALA A 45 8.91 24.29 12.44
C ALA A 45 7.99 24.14 11.20
N GLN A 46 8.09 25.07 10.26
CA GLN A 46 7.33 25.05 9.03
C GLN A 46 8.02 24.09 8.04
N PRO A 47 7.30 23.08 7.52
CA PRO A 47 7.80 22.27 6.42
C PRO A 47 8.14 23.20 5.26
N LEU A 48 9.36 23.13 4.71
CA LEU A 48 9.64 23.83 3.46
C LEU A 48 8.69 23.30 2.38
N PRO A 49 8.06 24.19 1.57
CA PRO A 49 7.33 23.76 0.40
C PRO A 49 8.30 23.02 -0.53
N GLY A 50 8.04 21.73 -0.81
CA GLY A 50 8.86 20.91 -1.73
C GLY A 50 9.73 19.83 -1.10
N CYS A 51 9.79 19.67 0.23
CA CYS A 51 10.49 18.52 0.81
C CYS A 51 9.64 17.25 0.75
N ASP A 52 10.11 16.18 0.09
CA ASP A 52 9.40 14.90 -0.01
C ASP A 52 9.73 13.88 1.09
N HIS A 53 10.52 14.28 2.09
CA HIS A 53 10.82 13.42 3.23
C HIS A 53 9.54 13.06 4.02
N PRO A 54 9.44 11.83 4.57
CA PRO A 54 8.20 11.37 5.19
C PRO A 54 7.70 12.22 6.36
N SER A 55 8.61 12.72 7.22
CA SER A 55 8.23 13.57 8.34
C SER A 55 7.65 14.92 7.88
N CYS A 56 8.21 15.48 6.81
CA CYS A 56 7.81 16.74 6.22
C CYS A 56 6.45 16.60 5.49
N ARG A 57 6.25 15.52 4.71
CA ARG A 57 4.93 15.18 4.13
C ARG A 57 3.86 14.95 5.19
N ARG A 58 4.17 14.19 6.26
CA ARG A 58 3.23 13.94 7.36
C ARG A 58 2.73 15.24 8.01
N ARG A 59 3.63 16.20 8.23
CA ARG A 59 3.27 17.52 8.77
C ARG A 59 2.40 18.32 7.80
N ARG A 60 2.71 18.33 6.50
CA ARG A 60 1.84 18.98 5.51
C ARG A 60 0.47 18.33 5.45
N ALA A 61 0.42 17.00 5.43
CA ALA A 61 -0.82 16.23 5.40
C ALA A 61 -1.71 16.47 6.63
N GLN A 62 -1.17 16.92 7.77
CA GLN A 62 -1.96 17.31 8.96
C GLN A 62 -2.68 18.64 8.80
N ARG A 63 -2.23 19.49 7.88
CA ARG A 63 -2.79 20.82 7.63
C ARG A 63 -3.76 20.84 6.46
N LEU A 64 -3.82 19.76 5.70
CA LEU A 64 -4.67 19.62 4.53
C LEU A 64 -5.98 18.90 4.87
N PRO A 65 -7.07 19.18 4.14
CA PRO A 65 -8.34 18.50 4.34
C PRO A 65 -8.24 17.01 4.02
N ARG A 66 -9.18 16.24 4.57
CA ARG A 66 -9.44 14.88 4.13
C ARG A 66 -10.45 14.90 2.99
N LEU A 67 -10.13 14.22 1.89
CA LEU A 67 -10.99 14.03 0.74
C LEU A 67 -11.35 12.54 0.68
N GLY A 68 -12.63 12.20 0.83
CA GLY A 68 -13.07 10.80 0.84
C GLY A 68 -12.47 9.95 1.96
N GLY A 69 -12.11 10.55 3.10
CA GLY A 69 -11.47 9.87 4.23
C GLY A 69 -9.94 9.83 4.20
N HIS A 70 -9.32 10.21 3.07
CA HIS A 70 -7.86 10.21 2.87
C HIS A 70 -7.28 11.63 2.92
N ARG A 71 -6.03 11.80 3.36
CA ARG A 71 -5.40 13.13 3.39
C ARG A 71 -5.06 13.59 1.97
N ALA A 72 -5.40 14.83 1.61
CA ALA A 72 -5.19 15.36 0.27
C ALA A 72 -3.71 15.35 -0.18
N GLU A 73 -2.75 15.42 0.75
CA GLU A 73 -1.31 15.28 0.48
C GLU A 73 -0.96 13.99 -0.29
N TYR A 74 -1.73 12.91 -0.07
CA TYR A 74 -1.43 11.56 -0.57
C TYR A 74 -2.39 11.10 -1.69
N ALA A 75 -3.11 12.04 -2.31
CA ALA A 75 -4.10 11.70 -3.32
C ALA A 75 -3.52 10.98 -4.54
N ARG A 76 -2.28 11.32 -4.94
CA ARG A 76 -1.60 10.68 -6.07
C ARG A 76 -1.28 9.21 -5.78
N GLU A 77 -0.80 8.93 -4.58
CA GLU A 77 -0.45 7.59 -4.15
C GLU A 77 -1.68 6.68 -4.04
N HIS A 78 -2.79 7.21 -3.53
CA HIS A 78 -4.07 6.50 -3.54
C HIS A 78 -4.57 6.22 -4.95
N ALA A 79 -4.43 7.17 -5.88
CA ALA A 79 -4.78 6.97 -7.28
C ALA A 79 -3.91 5.88 -7.93
N HIS A 80 -2.61 5.84 -7.63
CA HIS A 80 -1.72 4.77 -8.10
C HIS A 80 -2.10 3.40 -7.53
N ALA A 81 -2.37 3.31 -6.22
CA ALA A 81 -2.82 2.06 -5.61
C ALA A 81 -4.13 1.55 -6.24
N ALA A 82 -5.08 2.45 -6.50
CA ALA A 82 -6.32 2.10 -7.19
C ALA A 82 -6.09 1.68 -8.66
N ALA A 83 -5.11 2.28 -9.36
CA ALA A 83 -4.73 1.83 -10.70
C ALA A 83 -4.14 0.41 -10.68
N LEU A 84 -3.25 0.12 -9.73
CA LEU A 84 -2.69 -1.22 -9.54
C LEU A 84 -3.77 -2.26 -9.18
N GLN A 85 -4.70 -1.91 -8.30
CA GLN A 85 -5.83 -2.76 -7.93
C GLN A 85 -6.70 -3.13 -9.15
N ARG A 86 -6.90 -2.18 -10.08
CA ARG A 86 -7.63 -2.45 -11.33
C ARG A 86 -6.86 -3.36 -12.27
N GLN A 87 -5.53 -3.25 -12.30
CA GLN A 87 -4.67 -4.08 -13.14
C GLN A 87 -4.53 -5.51 -12.60
N TYR A 88 -4.51 -5.67 -11.27
CA TYR A 88 -4.33 -6.96 -10.59
C TYR A 88 -5.50 -7.22 -9.63
N PRO A 89 -6.69 -7.62 -10.15
CA PRO A 89 -7.91 -7.74 -9.36
C PRO A 89 -7.86 -8.86 -8.31
N HIS A 90 -6.91 -9.80 -8.42
CA HIS A 90 -6.68 -10.88 -7.47
C HIS A 90 -5.82 -10.49 -6.27
N LEU A 91 -5.27 -9.27 -6.25
CA LEU A 91 -4.50 -8.72 -5.13
C LEU A 91 -5.36 -7.67 -4.40
N ILE A 92 -5.04 -7.38 -3.14
CA ILE A 92 -5.59 -6.21 -2.45
C ILE A 92 -4.47 -5.19 -2.29
N VAL A 93 -4.52 -4.10 -3.06
CA VAL A 93 -3.47 -3.07 -3.10
C VAL A 93 -3.97 -1.77 -2.46
N TYR A 94 -3.18 -1.18 -1.56
CA TYR A 94 -3.53 0.07 -0.90
C TYR A 94 -2.28 0.89 -0.53
N TYR A 95 -2.44 2.20 -0.33
CA TYR A 95 -1.39 3.07 0.19
C TYR A 95 -1.61 3.35 1.69
N GLY A 96 -0.60 3.06 2.51
CA GLY A 96 -0.62 3.29 3.95
C GLY A 96 -0.13 4.69 4.29
N GLU A 97 -1.02 5.64 4.60
CA GLU A 97 -0.61 7.02 4.94
C GLU A 97 0.27 7.12 6.19
N ALA A 98 0.07 6.20 7.16
CA ALA A 98 0.85 6.15 8.39
C ALA A 98 2.30 5.69 8.14
N THR A 99 2.46 4.74 7.22
CA THR A 99 3.76 4.14 6.85
C THR A 99 4.41 4.85 5.67
N GLN A 100 3.63 5.61 4.90
CA GLN A 100 3.98 6.22 3.63
C GLN A 100 4.55 5.23 2.61
N SER A 101 3.93 4.05 2.55
CA SER A 101 4.33 2.93 1.69
C SER A 101 3.12 2.29 1.03
N PHE A 102 3.36 1.63 -0.09
CA PHE A 102 2.39 0.78 -0.76
C PHE A 102 2.37 -0.60 -0.13
N TRP A 103 1.17 -1.16 -0.04
CA TRP A 103 0.94 -2.48 0.51
C TRP A 103 0.14 -3.32 -0.48
N ALA A 104 0.47 -4.60 -0.55
CA ALA A 104 -0.32 -5.57 -1.29
C ALA A 104 -0.50 -6.85 -0.46
N VAL A 105 -1.75 -7.29 -0.34
CA VAL A 105 -2.07 -8.62 0.18
C VAL A 105 -2.05 -9.59 -1.00
N THR A 106 -1.21 -10.62 -0.89
CA THR A 106 -1.07 -11.72 -1.85
C THR A 106 -1.49 -13.04 -1.17
N PRO A 107 -1.67 -14.13 -1.93
CA PRO A 107 -1.93 -15.45 -1.34
C PRO A 107 -0.83 -15.95 -0.40
N THR A 108 0.40 -15.45 -0.54
CA THR A 108 1.55 -15.85 0.29
C THR A 108 1.76 -14.93 1.50
N GLY A 109 1.07 -13.78 1.55
CA GLY A 109 1.10 -12.89 2.69
C GLY A 109 1.03 -11.42 2.31
N LEU A 110 1.50 -10.58 3.23
CA LEU A 110 1.47 -9.13 3.09
C LEU A 110 2.85 -8.61 2.65
N VAL A 111 2.87 -7.85 1.56
CA VAL A 111 4.08 -7.25 0.96
C VAL A 111 4.01 -5.73 1.10
N GLU A 112 5.13 -5.11 1.49
CA GLU A 112 5.31 -3.66 1.58
C GLU A 112 6.34 -3.19 0.56
N GLY A 113 6.01 -2.14 -0.19
CA GLY A 113 6.91 -1.45 -1.11
C GLY A 113 6.95 0.04 -0.81
N ARG A 114 8.13 0.65 -0.80
CA ARG A 114 8.27 2.08 -0.48
C ARG A 114 7.68 2.99 -1.58
N ASP A 115 7.72 2.51 -2.81
CA ASP A 115 7.14 3.12 -4.00
C ASP A 115 6.49 2.02 -4.86
N VAL A 116 5.90 2.43 -5.97
CA VAL A 116 5.19 1.53 -6.88
C VAL A 116 6.13 0.50 -7.49
N ASP A 117 7.35 0.90 -7.86
CA ASP A 117 8.32 0.03 -8.53
C ASP A 117 8.83 -1.05 -7.57
N ALA A 118 9.16 -0.66 -6.34
CA ALA A 118 9.54 -1.59 -5.28
C ALA A 118 8.42 -2.59 -4.98
N LEU A 119 7.17 -2.15 -4.95
CA LEU A 119 6.03 -3.03 -4.76
C LEU A 119 5.87 -4.00 -5.96
N LEU A 120 5.92 -3.49 -7.20
CA LEU A 120 5.78 -4.30 -8.40
C LEU A 120 6.89 -5.34 -8.53
N LEU A 121 8.13 -4.99 -8.20
CA LEU A 121 9.25 -5.91 -8.19
C LEU A 121 9.02 -7.06 -7.19
N ALA A 122 8.51 -6.75 -6.00
CA ALA A 122 8.19 -7.76 -4.99
C ALA A 122 6.96 -8.60 -5.39
N LEU A 123 6.03 -8.02 -6.14
CA LEU A 123 4.84 -8.69 -6.65
C LEU A 123 5.06 -9.47 -7.95
N TRP A 124 6.23 -9.38 -8.57
CA TRP A 124 6.55 -10.05 -9.83
C TRP A 124 6.08 -11.52 -9.90
N PRO A 125 6.28 -12.36 -8.85
CA PRO A 125 5.82 -13.76 -8.88
C PRO A 125 4.29 -13.93 -8.93
N HIS A 126 3.54 -12.90 -8.55
CA HIS A 126 2.07 -12.88 -8.45
C HIS A 126 1.39 -12.12 -9.61
N THR A 127 2.15 -11.28 -10.33
CA THR A 127 1.64 -10.50 -11.46
C THR A 127 1.90 -11.17 -12.81
N GLU A 128 2.86 -12.09 -12.89
CA GLU A 128 3.02 -12.94 -14.06
C GLU A 128 2.01 -14.09 -14.08
N SER A 129 1.21 -14.17 -15.15
CA SER A 129 0.40 -15.36 -15.39
C SER A 129 1.31 -16.57 -15.65
N PRO A 130 1.05 -17.75 -15.07
CA PRO A 130 1.83 -18.96 -15.35
C PRO A 130 1.91 -19.30 -16.86
N THR A 131 0.90 -18.89 -17.63
CA THR A 131 0.82 -19.05 -19.10
C THR A 131 1.68 -18.05 -19.89
N ALA A 132 2.15 -16.96 -19.27
CA ALA A 132 3.03 -15.98 -19.92
C ALA A 132 4.51 -16.38 -19.86
N ARG A 133 4.85 -17.40 -19.06
CA ARG A 133 6.20 -17.98 -19.04
C ARG A 133 6.41 -18.80 -20.30
N SER A 134 7.14 -18.22 -21.25
CA SER A 134 7.47 -18.84 -22.54
C SER A 134 8.21 -20.17 -22.41
N TRP A 135 8.96 -20.40 -21.32
CA TRP A 135 9.67 -21.65 -21.05
C TRP A 135 8.80 -22.77 -20.45
N THR A 136 7.54 -22.52 -20.13
CA THR A 136 6.56 -23.55 -19.69
C THR A 136 5.63 -24.01 -20.79
N GLN A 137 5.79 -23.54 -22.03
CA GLN A 137 5.12 -24.21 -23.15
C GLN A 137 5.64 -25.65 -23.24
N PRO A 138 4.76 -26.68 -23.17
CA PRO A 138 5.19 -28.00 -23.56
C PRO A 138 5.69 -27.89 -24.99
N LEU A 139 6.96 -28.27 -25.21
CA LEU A 139 7.55 -28.55 -26.52
C LEU A 139 6.71 -29.64 -27.19
N THR A 140 5.54 -29.25 -27.70
CA THR A 140 4.72 -30.01 -28.63
C THR A 140 5.27 -29.75 -30.03
N GLY A 141 6.59 -29.91 -30.16
CA GLY A 141 7.24 -30.09 -31.45
C GLY A 141 7.13 -31.56 -31.83
N PRO A 142 6.88 -31.90 -33.11
CA PRO A 142 6.83 -33.29 -33.55
C PRO A 142 8.15 -33.98 -33.22
N ARG A 143 8.07 -35.05 -32.43
CA ARG A 143 9.19 -35.93 -32.11
C ARG A 143 9.66 -36.55 -33.42
N VAL A 144 10.73 -36.02 -34.01
CA VAL A 144 11.39 -36.64 -35.15
C VAL A 144 11.84 -38.02 -34.70
N GLN A 145 11.22 -39.07 -35.24
CA GLN A 145 11.68 -40.44 -35.05
C GLN A 145 12.99 -40.57 -35.83
N ALA A 146 14.09 -40.75 -35.12
CA ALA A 146 15.34 -41.22 -35.71
C ALA A 146 15.15 -42.71 -36.02
N ALA A 147 15.14 -43.04 -37.31
CA ALA A 147 15.17 -44.40 -37.81
C ALA A 147 16.62 -44.84 -38.02
N ALA A 148 16.89 -46.07 -37.58
CA ALA A 148 18.04 -46.96 -37.84
C ALA A 148 19.41 -46.56 -37.29
#